data_AF-D8MV77-F1
#
_entry.id   AF-D8MV77-F1
#
_cell.length_a   1.000
_cell.length_b   1.000
_cell.length_c   1.000
_cell.angle_alpha   90.00
_cell.angle_beta   90.00
_cell.angle_gamma   90.00
#
_symmetry.space_group_name_H-M   'P 1'
#
loop_
_entity.id
_entity.type
_entity.pdbx_description
1 polymer ?
#
loop_
_entity_poly.entity_id
_entity_poly.type
_entity_poly.pdbx_seq_one_letter_code
_entity_poly.pdbx_strand_id
1 'polypeptide(L)' 'MDEADLAQEREEALIIAAMSARKPGLKSPNGMCIWCKEEPVVPNSAFCSADCGEDYFKHEREAKHRYSPPDRD' A
#
# COMPACT_ATOMS: atom_id res chain seq x y z
N MET A 1 -18.33 5.48 32.74
CA MET A 1 -17.97 4.85 31.48
C MET A 1 -18.40 3.41 31.58
N ASP A 2 -19.44 3.06 30.84
CA ASP A 2 -19.89 1.69 30.72
C ASP A 2 -19.11 0.96 29.61
N GLU A 3 -19.47 -0.30 29.36
CA GLU A 3 -18.81 -1.10 28.33
C GLU A 3 -19.02 -0.53 26.92
N ALA A 4 -20.12 0.19 26.68
CA ALA A 4 -20.41 0.81 25.40
C ALA A 4 -19.52 2.02 25.16
N ASP A 5 -19.31 2.87 26.18
CA ASP A 5 -18.39 4.00 26.12
C ASP A 5 -16.96 3.51 25.78
N LEU A 6 -16.49 2.45 26.43
CA LEU A 6 -15.16 1.88 26.18
C LEU A 6 -15.01 1.23 24.79
N ALA A 7 -16.10 0.65 24.26
CA ALA A 7 -16.10 0.07 22.92
C ALA A 7 -16.00 1.17 21.85
N GLN A 8 -16.73 2.28 22.02
CA GLN A 8 -16.70 3.40 21.10
C GLN A 8 -15.32 4.08 21.07
N GLU A 9 -14.70 4.33 22.22
CA GLU A 9 -13.36 4.91 22.28
C GLU A 9 -12.32 4.06 21.53
N ARG A 10 -12.44 2.73 21.62
CA ARG A 10 -11.56 1.81 20.90
C ARG A 10 -11.78 1.86 19.40
N GLU A 11 -13.03 1.90 18.96
CA GLU A 11 -13.36 2.02 17.54
C GLU A 11 -12.83 3.34 16.96
N GLU A 12 -13.04 4.45 17.65
CA GLU A 12 -12.52 5.77 17.24
C GLU A 12 -10.99 5.75 17.17
N ALA A 13 -10.32 5.17 18.17
CA ALA A 13 -8.86 5.02 18.16
C ALA A 13 -8.36 4.18 16.98
N LEU A 14 -9.06 3.10 16.63
CA LEU A 14 -8.73 2.25 15.49
C LEU A 14 -8.93 3.00 14.16
N ILE A 15 -10.01 3.77 14.02
CA ILE A 15 -10.27 4.58 12.82
C ILE A 15 -9.19 5.64 12.65
N ILE A 16 -8.85 6.36 13.72
CA ILE A 16 -7.80 7.38 13.71
C ILE A 16 -6.46 6.74 13.32
N ALA A 17 -6.09 5.63 13.95
CA ALA A 17 -4.86 4.91 13.63
C ALA A 17 -4.83 4.46 12.15
N ALA A 18 -5.95 3.94 11.63
CA ALA A 18 -6.04 3.52 10.23
C ALA A 18 -5.93 4.71 9.26
N MET A 19 -6.51 5.86 9.59
CA MET A 19 -6.38 7.09 8.80
C MET A 19 -4.95 7.62 8.81
N SER A 20 -4.30 7.67 9.98
CA SER A 20 -2.92 8.12 10.11
C SER A 20 -1.90 7.17 9.48
N ALA A 21 -2.18 5.87 9.45
CA ALA A 21 -1.30 4.85 8.88
C ALA A 21 -1.42 4.71 7.35
N ARG A 22 -2.31 5.47 6.68
CA ARG A 22 -2.40 5.44 5.21
C ARG A 22 -1.09 5.89 4.60
N LYS A 23 -0.41 4.97 3.92
CA LYS A 23 0.82 5.28 3.19
C LYS A 23 0.50 6.26 2.06
N PRO A 24 1.38 7.25 1.80
CA PRO A 24 1.24 8.10 0.63
C PRO A 24 1.21 7.24 -0.63
N GLY A 25 0.35 7.62 -1.59
CA GLY A 25 0.27 6.92 -2.86
C GLY A 25 1.63 6.92 -3.57
N LEU A 26 1.98 5.82 -4.23
CA LEU A 26 3.21 5.74 -5.01
C LEU A 26 3.24 6.89 -6.04
N LYS A 27 4.42 7.48 -6.22
CA LYS A 27 4.71 8.49 -7.24
C LYS A 27 5.87 8.01 -8.10
N SER A 28 5.78 8.27 -9.40
CA SER A 28 6.92 8.05 -10.28
C SER A 28 7.97 9.15 -10.07
N PRO A 29 9.26 8.82 -9.89
CA PRO A 29 10.32 9.81 -9.73
C PRO A 29 10.63 10.58 -11.02
N ASN A 30 10.42 9.93 -12.18
CA ASN A 30 10.86 10.46 -13.49
C ASN A 30 9.68 10.73 -14.44
N GLY A 31 8.44 10.57 -13.98
CA GLY A 31 7.24 10.70 -14.81
C GLY A 31 6.96 9.49 -15.72
N MET A 32 7.76 8.42 -15.62
CA MET A 32 7.57 7.16 -16.35
C MET A 32 6.95 6.08 -15.44
N CYS A 33 6.17 5.18 -16.02
CA CYS A 33 5.59 4.05 -15.30
C CYS A 33 6.66 3.28 -14.53
N ILE A 34 6.46 3.07 -13.23
CA ILE A 34 7.47 2.37 -12.41
C ILE A 34 7.60 0.89 -12.76
N TRP A 35 6.55 0.31 -13.36
CA TRP A 35 6.48 -1.10 -13.72
C TRP A 35 7.07 -1.37 -15.11
N CYS A 36 6.42 -0.90 -16.17
CA CYS A 36 6.91 -1.12 -17.54
C CYS A 36 8.09 -0.22 -17.91
N LYS A 37 8.21 0.98 -17.34
CA LYS A 37 9.25 2.00 -17.63
C LYS A 37 9.27 2.51 -19.07
N GLU A 38 8.31 2.11 -19.89
CA GLU A 38 8.24 2.45 -21.31
C GLU A 38 7.27 3.61 -21.58
N GLU A 39 6.19 3.69 -20.82
CA GLU A 39 5.13 4.68 -21.02
C GLU A 39 5.10 5.74 -19.90
N PRO A 40 4.64 6.97 -20.19
CA PRO A 40 4.46 8.00 -19.18
C PRO A 40 3.35 7.63 -18.20
N VAL A 41 3.44 8.12 -16.96
CA VAL A 41 2.39 7.91 -15.96
C VAL A 41 1.13 8.70 -16.26
N VAL A 42 -0.03 8.15 -15.90
CA VAL A 42 -1.27 8.94 -15.90
C VAL A 42 -1.26 9.94 -14.73
N PRO A 43 -1.93 11.10 -14.86
CA PRO A 43 -1.98 12.10 -13.81
C PRO A 43 -2.38 11.52 -12.45
N ASN A 44 -1.71 11.96 -11.40
CA ASN A 44 -1.88 11.50 -10.01
C ASN A 44 -1.54 10.03 -9.72
N SER A 45 -0.91 9.31 -10.65
CA SER A 45 -0.51 7.90 -10.46
C SER A 45 1.02 7.70 -10.56
N ALA A 46 1.46 6.46 -10.32
CA ALA A 46 2.81 6.00 -10.61
C ALA A 46 2.90 5.07 -11.85
N PHE A 47 1.79 4.87 -12.55
CA PHE A 47 1.66 3.84 -13.60
C PHE A 47 1.08 4.43 -14.88
N CYS A 48 1.37 3.84 -16.03
CA CYS A 48 0.74 4.22 -17.30
C CYS A 48 -0.70 3.69 -17.44
N SER A 49 -1.05 2.62 -16.72
CA SER A 49 -2.36 1.98 -16.76
C SER A 49 -2.72 1.34 -15.43
N ALA A 50 -4.01 0.99 -15.27
CA ALA A 50 -4.48 0.22 -14.11
C ALA A 50 -3.81 -1.15 -14.04
N ASP A 51 -3.68 -1.84 -15.19
CA ASP A 51 -3.06 -3.16 -15.30
C ASP A 51 -1.62 -3.16 -14.77
N CYS A 52 -0.81 -2.14 -15.15
CA CYS A 52 0.55 -2.00 -14.63
C CYS A 52 0.59 -1.79 -13.11
N GLY A 53 -0.41 -1.11 -12.56
CA GLY A 53 -0.56 -0.94 -11.12
C GLY A 53 -0.89 -2.27 -10.43
N GLU A 54 -1.85 -3.01 -10.96
CA GLU A 54 -2.25 -4.31 -10.42
C GLU A 54 -1.11 -5.32 -10.44
N ASP A 55 -0.38 -5.42 -11.56
CA ASP A 55 0.77 -6.31 -11.70
C ASP A 55 1.88 -5.96 -10.70
N TYR A 56 2.18 -4.67 -10.54
CA TYR A 56 3.15 -4.22 -9.54
C TYR A 56 2.73 -4.62 -8.12
N PHE A 57 1.48 -4.37 -7.73
CA PHE A 57 1.00 -4.74 -6.39
C PHE A 57 0.92 -6.25 -6.19
N LYS A 58 0.59 -7.01 -7.23
CA LYS A 58 0.64 -8.47 -7.20
C LYS A 58 2.07 -8.96 -6.99
N HIS A 59 3.02 -8.44 -7.75
CA HIS A 59 4.44 -8.77 -7.61
C HIS A 59 4.97 -8.41 -6.21
N GLU A 60 4.64 -7.23 -5.67
CA GLU A 60 5.02 -6.81 -4.31
C GLU A 60 4.45 -7.76 -3.24
N ARG A 61 3.18 -8.16 -3.36
CA ARG A 61 2.57 -9.15 -2.45
C ARG A 61 3.28 -10.49 -2.54
N GLU A 62 3.51 -11.00 -3.74
CA GLU A 62 4.20 -12.26 -3.96
C GLU A 62 5.64 -12.24 -3.43
N ALA A 63 6.39 -11.15 -3.68
CA ALA A 63 7.74 -10.98 -3.17
C ALA A 63 7.78 -11.02 -1.63
N LYS A 64 6.79 -10.39 -0.98
CA LYS A 64 6.64 -10.42 0.47
C LYS A 64 6.34 -11.82 1.01
N HIS A 65 5.58 -12.63 0.26
CA HIS A 65 5.27 -14.01 0.64
C HIS A 65 6.40 -15.00 0.30
N ARG A 66 7.23 -14.70 -0.69
CA ARG A 66 8.39 -15.53 -1.08
C ARG A 66 9.61 -15.32 -0.18
N TYR A 67 9.66 -14.25 0.62
CA TYR A 67 10.69 -14.06 1.62
C TYR A 67 10.44 -14.99 2.82
N SER A 68 10.94 -16.23 2.74
CA SER A 68 11.23 -17.03 3.93
C SER A 68 12.58 -16.54 4.47
N PRO A 69 12.65 -15.92 5.66
CA PRO A 69 13.94 -15.67 6.26
C PRO A 69 14.68 -17.01 6.41
N PRO A 70 16.00 -17.07 6.14
CA PRO A 70 16.75 -18.29 6.35
C PRO A 70 16.63 -18.68 7.83
N ASP A 71 16.22 -19.93 8.07
CA ASP A 71 16.21 -20.54 9.41
C ASP A 71 17.60 -20.34 10.03
N ARG A 72 17.64 -19.58 11.13
CA ARG A 72 18.82 -19.46 11.97
C ARG A 72 18.78 -20.60 12.97
N ASP A 73 19.44 -21.71 12.63
CA ASP A 73 19.84 -22.78 13.57
C ASP A 73 20.82 -22.25 14.63
#